data_AF-A0A1J3DDP1-F1
#
_entry.id   AF-A0A1J3DDP1-F1
#
_cell.length_a   1.000
_cell.length_b   1.000
_cell.length_c   1.000
_cell.angle_alpha   90.00
_cell.angle_beta   90.00
_cell.angle_gamma   90.00
#
_symmetry.space_group_name_H-M   'P 1'
#
loop_
_entity.id
_entity.type
_entity.pdbx_description
1 polymer ?
#
loop_
_entity_poly.entity_id
_entity_poly.type
_entity_poly.pdbx_seq_one_letter_code
_entity_poly.pdbx_strand_id
1 'polypeptide(L)'
;NRNDTYASEHKRAFGINMVGYDGLMGPIHVGTGCFFNRRAFYGPPASLILPEIDELGSYHIADKPIMTRDVLELAHDVAGCNYERNTNWGSKIGFRYGSLVEDYYTGFM
;
A
#
# COMPACT_ATOMS: atom_id res chain seq x y z
N ASN A 1 19.57 -18.18 -16.40
CA ASN A 1 19.84 -19.30 -17.34
C ASN A 1 20.62 -18.74 -18.53
N ARG A 2 21.70 -19.39 -19.00
CA ARG A 2 22.49 -18.86 -20.15
C ARG A 2 21.62 -18.66 -21.39
N ASN A 3 20.63 -19.52 -21.57
CA ASN A 3 19.72 -19.50 -22.72
C ASN A 3 18.29 -19.20 -22.26
N ASP A 4 18.03 -18.14 -21.49
CA ASP A 4 16.69 -17.74 -21.03
C ASP A 4 15.72 -17.54 -22.20
N THR A 5 15.17 -18.65 -22.69
CA THR A 5 14.41 -18.72 -23.96
C THR A 5 13.02 -18.15 -23.77
N TYR A 6 12.50 -18.23 -22.55
CA TYR A 6 11.20 -17.67 -22.17
C TYR A 6 11.29 -16.20 -21.74
N ALA A 7 12.49 -15.61 -21.73
CA ALA A 7 12.75 -14.26 -21.24
C ALA A 7 12.17 -13.99 -19.84
N SER A 8 12.13 -15.03 -19.00
CA SER A 8 11.47 -15.00 -17.69
C SER A 8 12.25 -14.24 -16.62
N GLU A 9 13.48 -13.82 -16.92
CA GLU A 9 14.22 -12.87 -16.08
C GLU A 9 13.68 -11.43 -16.22
N HIS A 10 12.79 -11.15 -17.19
CA HIS A 10 12.09 -9.86 -17.36
C HIS A 10 13.02 -8.62 -17.33
N LYS A 11 14.27 -8.77 -17.79
CA LYS A 11 15.35 -7.78 -17.68
C LYS A 11 14.99 -6.38 -18.19
N ARG A 12 14.22 -6.31 -19.29
CA ARG A 12 13.80 -5.01 -19.84
C ARG A 12 12.86 -4.27 -18.90
N ALA A 13 11.86 -4.96 -18.37
CA ALA A 13 10.88 -4.36 -17.48
C ALA A 13 11.54 -3.92 -16.17
N PHE A 14 12.22 -4.82 -15.46
CA PHE A 14 12.71 -4.54 -14.11
C PHE A 14 14.15 -4.03 -14.04
N GLY A 15 15.00 -4.33 -15.03
CA GLY A 15 16.42 -3.95 -15.02
C GLY A 15 16.75 -2.70 -15.84
N ILE A 16 15.97 -2.41 -16.89
CA ILE A 16 16.23 -1.26 -17.77
C ILE A 16 15.20 -0.16 -17.52
N ASN A 17 13.91 -0.44 -17.69
CA ASN A 17 12.87 0.58 -17.61
C ASN A 17 12.76 1.18 -16.20
N MET A 18 12.74 0.34 -15.15
CA MET A 18 12.65 0.82 -13.76
C MET A 18 13.82 1.74 -13.38
N VAL A 19 15.04 1.40 -13.80
CA VAL A 19 16.22 2.25 -13.58
C VAL A 19 16.09 3.58 -14.34
N GLY A 20 15.51 3.56 -15.54
CA GLY A 20 15.19 4.78 -16.28
C GLY A 20 14.14 5.65 -15.58
N TYR A 21 13.10 5.05 -15.00
CA TYR A 21 12.05 5.78 -14.28
C TYR A 21 12.54 6.42 -12.97
N ASP A 22 13.60 5.88 -12.37
CA ASP A 22 14.27 6.47 -11.22
C ASP A 22 14.78 7.90 -11.49
N GLY A 23 15.15 8.21 -12.74
CA GLY A 23 15.52 9.56 -13.16
C GLY A 23 14.34 10.55 -13.29
N LEU A 24 13.10 10.09 -13.11
CA LEU A 24 11.88 10.91 -13.22
C LEU A 24 11.15 10.99 -11.88
N MET A 25 10.24 10.04 -11.62
CA MET A 25 9.40 10.01 -10.42
C MET A 25 9.54 8.70 -9.63
N GLY A 26 10.54 7.88 -9.97
CA GLY A 26 10.77 6.60 -9.34
C GLY A 26 10.13 5.42 -10.09
N PRO A 27 10.52 4.19 -9.73
CA PRO A 27 9.92 2.96 -10.26
C PRO A 27 8.48 2.76 -9.77
N ILE A 28 7.71 1.97 -10.52
CA ILE A 28 6.34 1.58 -10.18
C ILE A 28 6.31 0.46 -9.12
N HIS A 29 5.22 0.37 -8.35
CA HIS A 29 5.00 -0.78 -7.48
C HIS A 29 4.54 -2.01 -8.29
N VAL A 30 5.13 -3.17 -7.99
CA VAL A 30 4.94 -4.43 -8.74
C VAL A 30 4.70 -5.62 -7.80
N GLY A 31 4.11 -5.35 -6.65
CA GLY A 31 3.62 -6.36 -5.70
C GLY A 31 4.62 -6.83 -4.65
N THR A 32 5.94 -6.67 -4.85
CA THR A 32 6.95 -7.17 -3.90
C THR A 32 8.20 -6.29 -3.80
N GLY A 33 8.98 -6.47 -2.73
CA GLY A 33 10.29 -5.81 -2.54
C GLY A 33 10.22 -4.31 -2.20
N CYS A 34 9.05 -3.79 -1.82
CA CYS A 34 8.85 -2.37 -1.50
C CYS A 34 8.73 -2.16 0.01
N PHE A 35 9.29 -1.05 0.49
CA PHE A 35 9.00 -0.50 1.82
C PHE A 35 8.11 0.73 1.66
N PHE A 36 6.93 0.70 2.26
CA PHE A 36 5.97 1.80 2.18
C PHE A 36 5.99 2.66 3.43
N ASN A 37 5.92 3.97 3.24
CA ASN A 37 5.58 4.88 4.32
C ASN A 37 4.08 4.70 4.64
N ARG A 38 3.74 4.44 5.91
CA ARG A 38 2.34 4.29 6.35
C ARG A 38 1.46 5.46 5.92
N ARG A 39 1.97 6.69 5.91
CA ARG A 39 1.26 7.90 5.45
C ARG A 39 0.83 7.81 3.98
N ALA A 40 1.61 7.17 3.11
CA ALA A 40 1.33 7.15 1.68
C ALA A 40 -0.02 6.49 1.34
N PHE A 41 -0.49 5.57 2.18
CA PHE A 41 -1.79 4.94 2.00
C PHE A 41 -2.98 5.83 2.34
N TYR A 42 -2.77 7.00 2.96
CA TYR A 42 -3.83 7.93 3.33
C TYR A 42 -3.98 9.08 2.31
N GLY A 43 -3.42 8.91 1.11
CA GLY A 43 -3.48 9.88 0.03
C GLY A 43 -2.22 10.77 -0.08
N PRO A 44 -2.12 11.56 -1.15
CA PRO A 44 -0.95 12.39 -1.41
C PRO A 44 -0.86 13.55 -0.40
N PRO A 45 0.33 14.18 -0.26
CA PRO A 45 0.53 15.26 0.71
C PRO A 45 -0.46 16.43 0.59
N ALA A 46 -1.00 16.68 -0.61
CA ALA A 46 -1.96 17.74 -0.88
C ALA A 46 -3.42 17.38 -0.52
N SER A 47 -3.76 16.09 -0.39
CA SER A 47 -5.12 15.63 -0.12
C SER A 47 -5.12 14.41 0.80
N LEU A 48 -4.62 14.61 2.02
CA LEU A 48 -4.62 13.57 3.06
C LEU A 48 -6.04 13.29 3.54
N ILE A 49 -6.41 12.02 3.60
CA ILE A 49 -7.67 11.52 4.16
C ILE A 49 -7.34 10.80 5.46
N LEU A 50 -7.83 11.32 6.57
CA LEU A 50 -7.67 10.65 7.87
C LEU A 50 -8.70 9.51 8.00
N PRO A 51 -8.33 8.40 8.67
CA PRO A 51 -9.28 7.36 9.00
C PRO A 51 -10.32 7.87 10.00
N GLU A 52 -11.46 7.19 10.07
CA GLU A 52 -12.56 7.52 10.96
C GLU A 52 -12.18 7.37 12.45
N ILE A 53 -11.19 6.50 12.72
CA ILE A 53 -10.67 6.17 14.04
C ILE A 53 -9.28 6.81 14.18
N ASP A 54 -9.12 7.72 15.14
CA ASP A 54 -7.89 8.52 15.31
C ASP A 54 -6.65 7.65 15.61
N GLU A 55 -6.85 6.57 16.37
CA GLU A 55 -5.81 5.58 16.70
C GLU A 55 -5.25 4.86 15.47
N LEU A 56 -5.96 4.87 14.34
CA LEU A 56 -5.49 4.28 13.09
C LEU A 56 -4.69 5.25 12.22
N GLY A 57 -4.71 6.55 12.56
CA GLY A 57 -4.12 7.63 11.79
C GLY A 57 -2.65 7.41 11.43
N SER A 58 -2.22 7.98 10.30
CA SER A 58 -0.83 7.83 9.81
C SER A 58 0.23 8.36 10.75
N TYR A 59 -0.12 9.30 11.63
CA TYR A 59 0.76 9.93 12.60
C TYR A 59 0.53 9.43 14.04
N HIS A 60 -0.40 8.49 14.24
CA HIS A 60 -0.64 7.94 15.55
C HIS A 60 0.57 7.11 15.99
N ILE A 61 1.13 7.46 17.15
CA ILE A 61 2.21 6.72 17.78
C ILE A 61 1.58 5.83 18.84
N ALA A 62 1.65 4.52 18.62
CA ALA A 62 1.14 3.55 19.58
C ALA A 62 1.92 3.65 20.90
N ASP A 63 1.21 4.00 21.96
CA ASP A 63 1.71 4.12 23.33
C ASP A 63 1.33 2.89 24.19
N LYS A 64 0.26 2.19 23.81
CA LYS A 64 -0.22 0.98 24.47
C LYS A 64 0.53 -0.28 23.98
N PRO A 65 0.81 -1.26 24.87
CA PRO A 65 1.28 -2.59 24.47
C PRO A 65 0.29 -3.30 23.53
N ILE A 66 0.82 -4.08 22.58
CA ILE A 66 0.03 -4.80 21.55
C ILE A 66 -1.01 -5.76 22.16
N MET A 67 -0.71 -6.30 23.35
CA MET A 67 -1.58 -7.29 24.03
C MET A 67 -2.63 -6.65 24.96
N THR A 68 -2.70 -5.32 24.99
CA THR A 68 -3.73 -4.61 25.79
C THR A 68 -5.11 -4.93 25.25
N ARG A 69 -6.09 -5.11 26.14
CA ARG A 69 -7.47 -5.45 25.78
C ARG A 69 -8.06 -4.52 24.72
N ASP A 70 -7.95 -3.20 24.91
CA ASP A 70 -8.47 -2.20 23.95
C ASP A 70 -7.86 -2.37 22.55
N VAL A 71 -6.56 -2.69 22.46
CA VAL A 71 -5.86 -2.87 21.18
C VAL A 71 -6.33 -4.13 20.48
N LEU A 72 -6.56 -5.21 21.23
CA LEU A 72 -7.08 -6.47 20.69
C LEU A 72 -8.54 -6.36 20.25
N GLU A 73 -9.38 -5.67 21.04
CA GLU A 73 -10.78 -5.39 20.67
C GLU A 73 -10.84 -4.52 19.40
N LEU A 74 -10.06 -3.43 19.33
CA LEU A 74 -9.98 -2.60 18.13
C LEU A 74 -9.44 -3.39 16.91
N ALA A 75 -8.41 -4.21 17.10
CA ALA A 75 -7.85 -5.07 16.04
C ALA A 75 -8.89 -6.06 15.50
N HIS A 76 -9.70 -6.64 16.38
CA HIS A 76 -10.79 -7.54 16.00
C HIS A 76 -11.87 -6.79 15.18
N ASP A 77 -12.24 -5.57 15.59
CA ASP A 77 -13.24 -4.77 14.90
C ASP A 77 -12.78 -4.33 13.50
N VAL A 78 -11.53 -3.85 13.36
CA VAL A 78 -10.99 -3.41 12.06
C VAL A 78 -10.70 -4.58 11.12
N ALA A 79 -10.47 -5.78 11.64
CA ALA A 79 -10.33 -7.00 10.85
C ALA A 79 -11.68 -7.59 10.42
N GLY A 80 -12.79 -7.03 10.90
CA GLY A 80 -14.13 -7.49 10.56
C GLY A 80 -14.47 -7.24 9.08
N CYS A 81 -15.19 -8.18 8.46
CA CYS A 81 -15.60 -8.08 7.05
C CYS A 81 -16.49 -6.87 6.72
N ASN A 82 -17.10 -6.26 7.73
CA ASN A 82 -17.95 -5.09 7.58
C ASN A 82 -17.19 -3.77 7.75
N TYR A 83 -15.94 -3.79 8.19
CA TYR A 83 -15.19 -2.56 8.51
C TYR A 83 -15.04 -1.65 7.28
N GLU A 84 -14.76 -2.23 6.12
CA GLU A 84 -14.58 -1.48 4.88
C GLU A 84 -15.90 -0.95 4.29
N ARG A 85 -17.04 -1.36 4.84
CA ARG A 85 -18.34 -0.94 4.34
C ARG A 85 -18.57 0.54 4.65
N ASN A 86 -18.78 1.33 3.60
CA ASN A 86 -18.98 2.78 3.66
C ASN A 86 -17.77 3.57 4.18
N THR A 87 -16.57 2.99 4.19
CA THR A 87 -15.33 3.73 4.45
C THR A 87 -14.63 4.07 3.13
N ASN A 88 -13.53 4.82 3.21
CA ASN A 88 -12.73 5.17 2.03
C ASN A 88 -11.69 4.09 1.65
N TRP A 89 -11.58 3.00 2.42
CA TRP A 89 -10.66 1.89 2.14
C TRP A 89 -10.92 1.29 0.76
N GLY A 90 -9.85 0.97 0.02
CA GLY A 90 -9.95 0.39 -1.31
C GLY A 90 -10.27 1.39 -2.44
N SER A 91 -10.97 2.48 -2.11
CA SER A 91 -11.50 3.44 -3.06
C SER A 91 -10.68 4.73 -3.13
N LYS A 92 -10.25 5.26 -1.98
CA LYS A 92 -9.42 6.48 -1.88
C LYS A 92 -8.19 6.33 -0.99
N ILE A 93 -8.19 5.38 -0.07
CA ILE A 93 -7.05 5.08 0.81
C ILE A 93 -6.76 3.57 0.82
N GLY A 94 -5.56 3.20 1.25
CA GLY A 94 -5.09 1.81 1.25
C GLY A 94 -4.64 1.34 -0.14
N PHE A 95 -4.74 0.03 -0.38
CA PHE A 95 -4.55 -0.55 -1.71
C PHE A 95 -5.75 -0.27 -2.60
N ARG A 96 -5.52 -0.04 -3.90
CA ARG A 96 -6.59 0.29 -4.84
C ARG A 96 -7.38 -0.95 -5.25
N TYR A 97 -8.64 -1.03 -4.86
CA TYR A 97 -9.53 -2.14 -5.25
C TYR A 97 -10.15 -1.95 -6.63
N GLY A 98 -10.57 -3.07 -7.21
CA GLY A 98 -11.36 -3.11 -8.44
C GLY A 98 -10.51 -3.17 -9.71
N SER A 99 -9.25 -3.58 -9.59
CA SER A 99 -8.37 -3.89 -10.72
C SER A 99 -7.82 -5.31 -10.58
N LEU A 100 -7.47 -5.94 -11.70
CA LEU A 100 -6.71 -7.20 -11.67
C LEU A 100 -5.22 -6.98 -11.37
N VAL A 101 -4.75 -5.73 -11.42
CA VAL A 101 -3.35 -5.32 -11.21
C VAL A 101 -3.29 -4.17 -10.19
N GLU A 102 -3.80 -4.45 -8.99
CA GLU A 102 -3.94 -3.48 -7.90
C GLU A 102 -2.59 -2.92 -7.43
N ASP A 103 -1.53 -3.73 -7.51
CA ASP A 103 -0.16 -3.32 -7.21
C ASP A 103 0.29 -2.13 -8.05
N TYR A 104 0.11 -2.22 -9.37
CA TYR A 104 0.45 -1.18 -10.30
C TYR A 104 -0.35 0.10 -10.01
N TYR A 105 -1.68 -0.01 -9.88
CA TYR A 105 -2.55 1.15 -9.72
C TYR A 105 -2.47 1.80 -8.34
N THR A 106 -2.13 1.06 -7.29
CA THR A 106 -1.91 1.63 -5.95
C THR A 106 -0.75 2.62 -5.97
N GLY A 107 0.27 2.42 -6.79
CA GLY A 107 1.39 3.34 -6.93
C GLY A 107 1.05 4.71 -7.56
N PHE A 108 -0.11 4.83 -8.22
CA PHE A 108 -0.56 6.07 -8.87
C PHE A 108 -1.69 6.79 -8.11
N MET A 109 -2.08 6.25 -6.96
CA MET A 109 -3.16 6.76 -6.12
C MET A 109 -2.69 7.95 -5.29
#